data_AF-A0A8X7CBV4-F1
#
_entry.id   AF-A0A8X7CBV4-F1
#
_cell.length_a   1.000
_cell.length_b   1.000
_cell.length_c   1.000
_cell.angle_alpha   90.00
_cell.angle_beta   90.00
_cell.angle_gamma   90.00
#
_symmetry.space_group_name_H-M   'P 1'
#
loop_
_entity.id
_entity.type
_entity.pdbx_description
1 polymer ?
#
loop_
_entity_poly.entity_id
_entity_poly.type
_entity_poly.pdbx_seq_one_letter_code
_entity_poly.pdbx_strand_id
1 'polypeptide(L)'
;MYGQRVYIPKKFQKNFLKELHAGHLGIEKMKAIARSFVYWKNIDKDIEEAAKNSVDCARHKTDNTKAKVHYWEYPSMPWERIHVDFAGPIFEHMFF
;
A
#
# COMPACT_ATOMS: atom_id res chain seq x y z
N MET A 1 28.47 13.48 1.34
CA MET A 1 28.51 14.93 1.08
C MET A 1 27.22 15.55 1.59
N TYR A 2 27.29 16.43 2.59
CA TYR A 2 26.16 17.31 2.94
C TYR A 2 26.05 18.36 1.82
N GLY A 3 25.36 18.01 0.73
CA GLY A 3 25.08 18.95 -0.36
C GLY A 3 24.28 20.15 0.16
N GLN A 4 24.42 21.30 -0.49
CA GLN A 4 23.60 22.49 -0.22
C GLN A 4 22.11 22.15 -0.45
N ARG A 5 21.43 21.77 0.63
CA ARG A 5 19.98 21.56 0.64
C ARG A 5 19.29 22.90 0.85
N VAL A 6 18.23 23.15 0.08
CA VAL A 6 17.42 24.36 0.23
C VAL A 6 16.51 24.21 1.44
N TYR A 7 16.58 25.17 2.37
CA TYR A 7 15.62 25.22 3.47
C TYR A 7 14.26 25.69 2.95
N ILE A 8 13.20 24.91 3.20
CA ILE A 8 11.84 25.24 2.78
C ILE A 8 11.09 25.88 3.97
N PRO A 9 10.72 27.17 3.89
CA PRO A 9 9.85 27.81 4.89
C PRO A 9 8.51 27.09 5.04
N LYS A 10 7.94 27.09 6.26
CA LYS A 10 6.66 26.42 6.59
C LYS A 10 5.54 26.66 5.59
N LYS A 11 5.42 27.89 5.07
CA LYS A 11 4.39 28.27 4.10
C LYS A 11 4.44 27.49 2.77
N PHE A 12 5.60 26.93 2.41
CA PHE A 12 5.79 26.21 1.15
C PHE A 12 5.86 24.68 1.32
N GLN A 13 6.01 24.17 2.54
CA GLN A 13 6.16 22.74 2.82
C GLN A 13 4.97 21.93 2.28
N LYS A 14 3.73 22.42 2.47
CA LYS A 14 2.52 21.75 1.98
C LYS A 14 2.49 21.65 0.45
N ASN A 15 2.92 22.69 -0.26
CA ASN A 15 2.95 22.69 -1.73
C ASN A 15 4.03 21.75 -2.24
N PHE A 16 5.21 21.80 -1.62
CA PHE A 16 6.30 20.88 -1.96
C PHE A 16 5.89 19.41 -1.75
N LEU A 17 5.21 19.08 -0.64
CA LEU A 17 4.73 17.72 -0.38
C LEU A 17 3.71 17.26 -1.44
N LYS A 18 2.82 18.16 -1.89
CA LYS A 18 1.88 17.87 -2.99
C LYS A 18 2.60 17.56 -4.30
N GLU A 19 3.59 18.36 -4.67
CA GLU A 19 4.39 18.13 -5.88
C GLU A 19 5.21 16.84 -5.79
N LEU A 20 5.85 16.60 -4.65
CA LEU A 20 6.62 15.38 -4.40
C LEU A 20 5.73 14.12 -4.49
N HIS A 21 4.48 14.22 -4.03
CA HIS A 21 3.50 13.14 -4.05
C HIS A 21 2.81 12.93 -5.40
N ALA A 22 2.89 13.89 -6.34
CA ALA A 22 2.21 13.82 -7.63
C ALA A 22 2.66 12.60 -8.47
N GLY A 23 3.88 12.11 -8.26
CA GLY A 23 4.39 10.89 -8.89
C GLY A 23 3.95 9.59 -8.21
N HIS A 24 3.13 9.65 -7.15
CA HIS A 24 2.68 8.51 -6.33
C HIS A 24 3.81 7.55 -5.94
N LEU A 25 4.99 8.11 -5.67
CA LEU A 25 6.18 7.34 -5.34
C LEU A 25 6.05 6.74 -3.93
N GLY A 26 6.69 5.58 -3.71
CA GLY A 26 6.80 5.01 -2.37
C GLY A 26 7.51 5.96 -1.40
N ILE A 27 7.15 5.88 -0.12
CA ILE A 27 7.65 6.74 0.97
C ILE A 27 9.19 6.86 0.95
N GLU A 28 9.90 5.74 0.83
CA GLU A 28 11.37 5.76 0.84
C GLU A 28 11.96 6.47 -0.37
N LYS A 29 11.32 6.38 -1.54
CA LYS A 29 11.73 7.10 -2.74
C LYS A 29 11.44 8.60 -2.63
N MET A 30 10.30 8.98 -2.08
CA MET A 30 9.99 10.38 -1.77
C MET A 30 11.02 10.98 -0.79
N LYS A 31 11.37 10.25 0.28
CA LYS A 31 12.41 10.66 1.23
C LYS A 31 13.76 10.84 0.55
N ALA A 32 14.17 9.90 -0.30
CA ALA A 32 15.45 9.97 -1.03
C ALA A 32 15.53 11.21 -1.94
N ILE A 33 14.47 11.48 -2.71
CA ILE A 33 14.37 12.68 -3.55
C ILE A 33 14.43 13.93 -2.69
N ALA A 34 13.58 14.04 -1.65
CA ALA A 34 13.52 15.21 -0.80
C ALA A 34 14.86 15.51 -0.14
N ARG A 35 15.54 14.49 0.43
CA ARG A 35 16.86 14.61 1.08
C ARG A 35 17.98 14.97 0.09
N SER A 36 17.76 14.88 -1.21
CA SER A 36 18.74 15.29 -2.22
C SER A 36 18.70 16.79 -2.52
N PHE A 37 17.55 17.46 -2.31
CA PHE A 37 17.35 18.85 -2.73
C PHE A 37 16.98 19.80 -1.61
N VAL A 38 16.23 19.35 -0.60
CA VAL A 38 15.58 20.22 0.38
C VAL A 38 15.76 19.73 1.81
N TYR A 39 15.50 20.63 2.75
CA TYR A 39 15.52 20.33 4.18
C TYR A 39 14.53 21.20 4.96
N TRP A 40 13.85 20.60 5.93
CA TRP A 40 13.26 21.27 7.09
C TRP A 40 13.13 20.28 8.24
N LYS A 41 12.87 20.78 9.45
CA LYS A 41 12.68 19.92 10.63
C LYS A 41 11.48 19.00 10.42
N ASN A 42 11.68 17.70 10.57
CA ASN A 42 10.66 16.64 10.44
C ASN A 42 10.15 16.35 9.02
N ILE A 43 10.90 16.70 7.97
CA ILE A 43 10.55 16.40 6.57
C ILE A 43 10.11 14.95 6.34
N ASP A 44 10.81 13.98 6.94
CA ASP A 44 10.48 12.56 6.76
C ASP A 44 9.10 12.20 7.34
N LYS A 45 8.75 12.80 8.48
CA LYS A 45 7.44 12.59 9.12
C LYS A 45 6.33 13.19 8.27
N ASP A 46 6.55 14.38 7.72
CA ASP A 46 5.57 15.06 6.87
C ASP A 46 5.35 14.29 5.55
N ILE A 47 6.41 13.67 5.00
CA ILE A 47 6.32 12.78 3.84
C ILE A 47 5.51 11.52 4.16
N GLU A 48 5.77 10.88 5.31
CA GLU A 48 5.02 9.70 5.75
C GLU A 48 3.53 10.01 5.93
N GLU A 49 3.20 11.15 6.53
CA GLU A 49 1.83 11.59 6.75
C GLU A 49 1.11 11.91 5.42
N ALA A 50 1.80 12.58 4.48
CA ALA A 50 1.25 12.85 3.16
C ALA A 50 0.95 11.56 2.37
N ALA A 51 1.85 10.59 2.42
CA ALA A 51 1.67 9.31 1.73
C ALA A 51 0.59 8.43 2.39
N LYS A 52 0.56 8.38 3.73
CA LYS A 52 -0.40 7.56 4.49
C LYS A 52 -1.85 8.04 4.34
N ASN A 53 -2.06 9.35 4.23
CA ASN A 53 -3.39 9.94 4.12
C ASN A 53 -3.92 10.00 2.66
N SER A 54 -3.17 9.48 1.68
CA SER A 54 -3.59 9.47 0.28
C SER A 54 -4.50 8.28 -0.04
N VAL A 55 -5.76 8.56 -0.37
CA VAL A 55 -6.77 7.56 -0.77
C VAL A 55 -6.34 6.82 -2.03
N ASP A 56 -5.83 7.53 -3.04
CA ASP A 56 -5.39 6.92 -4.29
C ASP A 56 -4.20 5.98 -4.08
N CYS A 57 -3.22 6.37 -3.26
CA CYS A 57 -2.12 5.47 -2.92
C CYS A 57 -2.58 4.26 -2.14
N ALA A 58 -3.53 4.42 -1.20
CA ALA A 58 -4.08 3.29 -0.45
C ALA A 58 -4.83 2.31 -1.35
N ARG A 59 -5.59 2.80 -2.34
CA ARG A 59 -6.36 1.98 -3.28
C ARG A 59 -5.48 1.14 -4.22
N HIS A 60 -4.32 1.67 -4.62
CA HIS A 60 -3.41 1.00 -5.57
C HIS A 60 -2.23 0.30 -4.89
N LYS A 61 -2.15 0.37 -3.56
CA LYS A 61 -1.09 -0.29 -2.80
C LYS A 61 -1.26 -1.80 -2.94
N THR A 62 -0.17 -2.51 -3.21
CA THR A 62 -0.14 -3.97 -3.15
C THR A 62 -0.49 -4.44 -1.74
N ASP A 63 -1.30 -5.49 -1.66
CA ASP A 63 -1.60 -6.13 -0.38
C ASP A 63 -0.33 -6.58 0.35
N ASN A 64 -0.41 -6.54 1.67
CA ASN A 64 0.62 -7.15 2.51
C ASN A 64 0.72 -8.65 2.23
N THR A 65 1.80 -9.27 2.70
CA THR A 65 1.96 -10.73 2.65
C THR A 65 0.70 -11.41 3.17
N LYS A 66 0.15 -12.33 2.36
CA LYS A 66 -1.02 -13.11 2.74
C LYS A 66 -0.77 -13.80 4.09
N ALA A 67 -1.80 -13.86 4.92
CA ALA A 67 -1.74 -14.64 6.15
C ALA A 67 -1.36 -16.09 5.82
N LYS A 68 -0.72 -16.77 6.78
CA LYS A 68 -0.44 -18.22 6.66
C LYS A 68 -1.76 -18.95 6.40
N VAL A 69 -1.77 -19.82 5.40
CA VAL A 69 -2.93 -20.67 5.12
C VAL A 69 -3.17 -21.56 6.33
N HIS A 70 -4.37 -21.45 6.91
CA HIS A 70 -4.84 -22.38 7.93
C HIS A 70 -5.57 -23.53 7.23
N TYR A 71 -5.12 -24.76 7.46
CA TYR A 71 -5.79 -25.94 6.96
C TYR A 71 -6.88 -26.37 7.91
N TRP A 72 -7.99 -26.85 7.36
CA TRP A 72 -8.97 -27.55 8.17
C TRP A 72 -8.38 -28.85 8.69
N GLU A 73 -8.79 -29.27 9.89
CA GLU A 73 -8.45 -30.59 10.42
C GLU A 73 -8.97 -31.69 9.49
N TYR A 74 -8.21 -32.76 9.33
CA TYR A 74 -8.64 -33.89 8.52
C TYR A 74 -9.87 -34.57 9.14
N PRO A 75 -10.90 -34.92 8.34
CA PRO A 75 -12.00 -35.73 8.85
C PRO A 75 -11.48 -37.10 9.31
N SER A 76 -11.87 -37.50 10.51
CA SER A 76 -11.57 -38.77 11.16
C SER A 76 -12.48 -39.92 10.72
N MET A 77 -13.67 -39.62 10.20
CA MET A 77 -14.63 -40.63 9.73
C MET A 77 -15.37 -40.20 8.45
N PRO A 78 -15.90 -41.17 7.67
CA PRO A 78 -16.74 -40.85 6.51
C PRO A 78 -17.92 -39.95 6.90
N TRP A 79 -18.32 -39.05 5.98
CA TRP A 79 -19.42 -38.10 6.17
C TRP A 79 -19.22 -37.03 7.26
N GLU A 80 -18.04 -36.93 7.87
CA GLU A 80 -17.74 -35.91 8.88
C GLU A 80 -17.64 -34.49 8.29
N ARG A 81 -17.19 -34.38 7.04
CA ARG A 81 -17.17 -33.10 6.31
C ARG A 81 -17.48 -33.30 4.84
N ILE A 82 -18.43 -32.53 4.33
CA ILE A 82 -18.83 -32.50 2.92
C ILE A 82 -18.60 -31.07 2.42
N HIS A 83 -17.82 -30.94 1.34
CA HIS A 83 -17.67 -29.68 0.62
C HIS A 83 -18.52 -29.76 -0.64
N VAL A 84 -19.47 -28.84 -0.80
CA VAL A 84 -20.33 -28.73 -1.98
C VAL A 84 -20.10 -27.36 -2.60
N ASP A 85 -19.96 -27.32 -3.91
CA ASP A 85 -19.86 -26.08 -4.68
C ASP A 85 -20.68 -26.22 -5.97
N PHE A 86 -21.06 -25.10 -6.57
CA PHE A 86 -21.78 -25.10 -7.84
C PHE A 86 -20.80 -25.29 -9.00
N ALA A 87 -21.17 -26.12 -9.97
CA ALA A 87 -20.43 -26.25 -11.22
C ALA A 87 -21.11 -25.44 -12.32
N GLY A 88 -20.40 -24.52 -12.96
CA GLY A 88 -20.93 -23.78 -14.11
C GLY A 88 -20.32 -22.39 -14.30
N PRO A 89 -20.79 -21.64 -15.32
CA PRO A 89 -21.80 -22.05 -16.29
C PRO A 89 -21.24 -22.98 -17.38
N ILE A 90 -21.98 -24.05 -17.70
CA ILE A 90 -21.74 -24.90 -18.88
C ILE A 90 -23.00 -24.84 -19.73
N PHE A 91 -22.88 -24.40 -20.99
CA PHE A 91 -24.01 -24.09 -21.86
C PHE A 91 -25.05 -23.19 -21.19
N GLU A 92 -24.61 -22.14 -20.49
CA GLU A 92 -25.49 -21.19 -19.78
C GLU A 92 -26.26 -21.79 -18.57
N HIS A 93 -25.91 -23.01 -18.14
CA HIS A 93 -26.55 -23.65 -16.98
C HIS A 93 -25.57 -23.83 -15.81
N MET A 94 -26.08 -23.60 -14.60
CA MET A 94 -25.41 -23.92 -13.33
C MET A 94 -25.90 -25.28 -12.82
N PHE A 95 -24.99 -26.08 -12.31
CA PHE A 95 -25.21 -27.43 -11.81
C PHE A 95 -24.90 -27.50 -10.31
N PHE A 96 -25.65 -28.33 -9.60
CA PHE A 96 -25.57 -28.59 -8.17
C PHE A 96 -25.40 -30.08 -7.90
#